data_AF-A0A645ITQ0-F1
#
_entry.id   AF-A0A645ITQ0-F1
#
_cell.length_a   1.000
_cell.length_b   1.000
_cell.length_c   1.000
_cell.angle_alpha   90.00
_cell.angle_beta   90.00
_cell.angle_gamma   90.00
#
_symmetry.space_group_name_H-M   'P 1'
#
loop_
_entity.id
_entity.type
_entity.pdbx_description
1 polymer ?
#
loop_
_entity_poly.entity_id
_entity_poly.type
_entity_poly.pdbx_seq_one_letter_code
_entity_poly.pdbx_strand_id
1 'polypeptide(L)'
;MQDEISERFGKLPETVENLFAIGGIKYLAQKVSVASITQEANRVLISFREGHPLTGEILLRIAAVFGNKISFENNKKFSIKLCCNNMSPGEMLEFINKVLHQLITLL
;
A
#
# COMPACT_ATOMS: atom_id res chain seq x y z
N MET A 1 20.58 -7.62 -15.13
CA MET A 1 20.34 -6.29 -15.73
C MET A 1 19.51 -5.40 -14.79
N GLN A 2 19.92 -5.29 -13.52
CA GLN A 2 19.47 -4.21 -12.62
C GLN A 2 20.65 -3.53 -11.88
N ASP A 3 21.89 -4.01 -12.09
CA ASP A 3 23.04 -3.65 -11.27
C ASP A 3 23.93 -2.51 -11.82
N GLU A 4 23.58 -1.86 -12.94
CA GLU A 4 24.46 -0.84 -13.56
C GLU A 4 24.06 0.63 -13.30
N ILE A 5 22.93 0.89 -12.63
CA ILE A 5 22.42 2.27 -12.46
C ILE A 5 22.87 2.91 -11.13
N SER A 6 23.25 2.09 -10.14
CA SER A 6 23.56 2.55 -8.78
C SER A 6 24.89 3.29 -8.63
N GLU A 7 25.85 3.10 -9.55
CA GLU A 7 27.20 3.67 -9.40
C GLU A 7 27.35 5.11 -9.95
N ARG A 8 26.43 5.61 -10.78
CA ARG A 8 26.58 6.92 -11.43
C ARG A 8 25.83 8.08 -10.76
N PHE A 9 24.95 7.81 -9.78
CA PHE A 9 24.04 8.83 -9.24
C PHE A 9 24.08 9.04 -7.72
N GLY A 10 24.93 8.31 -6.97
CA GLY A 10 24.92 8.38 -5.49
C GLY A 10 23.58 7.94 -4.89
N LYS A 11 23.33 8.20 -3.59
CA LYS A 11 21.99 8.03 -3.00
C LYS A 11 21.02 8.93 -3.76
N LEU A 12 19.99 8.33 -4.35
CA LEU A 12 18.96 9.08 -5.05
C LEU A 12 18.30 10.06 -4.06
N PRO A 13 18.00 11.30 -4.47
CA PRO A 13 17.22 12.20 -3.63
C PRO A 13 15.90 11.53 -3.23
N GLU A 14 15.49 11.69 -1.97
CA GLU A 14 14.27 11.06 -1.41
C GLU A 14 13.04 11.26 -2.31
N THR A 15 12.92 12.42 -2.97
CA THR A 15 11.85 12.71 -3.94
C THR A 15 11.83 11.76 -5.14
N VAL A 16 13.00 11.37 -5.64
CA VAL A 16 13.14 10.44 -6.77
C VAL A 16 12.85 9.00 -6.33
N GLU A 17 13.31 8.61 -5.14
CA GLU A 17 12.97 7.31 -4.54
C GLU A 17 11.46 7.17 -4.31
N ASN A 18 10.82 8.24 -3.82
CA ASN A 18 9.37 8.29 -3.61
C ASN A 18 8.58 8.17 -4.92
N LEU A 19 9.07 8.74 -6.02
CA LEU A 19 8.45 8.59 -7.35
C LEU A 19 8.47 7.14 -7.83
N PHE A 20 9.60 6.44 -7.69
CA PHE A 20 9.70 5.02 -8.02
C PHE A 20 8.82 4.16 -7.10
N ALA A 21 8.81 4.47 -5.80
CA ALA A 21 7.94 3.79 -4.83
C ALA A 21 6.45 3.95 -5.21
N ILE A 22 6.01 5.14 -5.61
CA ILE A 22 4.64 5.39 -6.08
C ILE A 22 4.34 4.60 -7.36
N GLY A 23 5.30 4.50 -8.29
CA GLY A 23 5.17 3.67 -9.49
C GLY A 23 4.94 2.19 -9.17
N GLY A 24 5.75 1.63 -8.26
CA GLY A 24 5.61 0.26 -7.76
C GLY A 24 4.27 0.03 -7.05
N ILE A 25 3.89 0.95 -6.16
CA ILE A 25 2.60 0.91 -5.46
C ILE A 25 1.45 0.89 -6.47
N LYS A 26 1.47 1.72 -7.51
CA LYS A 26 0.42 1.72 -8.56
C LYS A 26 0.33 0.39 -9.29
N TYR A 27 1.46 -0.27 -9.56
CA TYR A 27 1.46 -1.59 -10.21
C TYR A 27 0.87 -2.67 -9.31
N LEU A 28 1.25 -2.72 -8.03
CA LEU A 28 0.70 -3.69 -7.06
C LEU A 28 -0.79 -3.44 -6.80
N ALA A 29 -1.19 -2.17 -6.69
CA ALA A 29 -2.56 -1.74 -6.51
C ALA A 29 -3.48 -2.23 -7.65
N GLN A 30 -2.99 -2.24 -8.89
CA GLN A 30 -3.75 -2.79 -10.02
C GLN A 30 -4.00 -4.30 -9.89
N LYS A 31 -3.03 -5.07 -9.40
CA LYS A 31 -3.16 -6.53 -9.24
C LYS A 31 -4.25 -6.95 -8.25
N VAL A 32 -4.49 -6.12 -7.24
CA VAL A 32 -5.50 -6.40 -6.20
C VAL A 32 -6.79 -5.58 -6.38
N SER A 33 -7.02 -5.05 -7.59
CA SER A 33 -8.22 -4.29 -7.94
C SER A 33 -8.46 -3.03 -7.11
N VAL A 34 -7.40 -2.35 -6.66
CA VAL A 34 -7.52 -1.03 -6.00
C VAL A 34 -8.02 0.02 -7.00
N ALA A 35 -9.06 0.74 -6.59
CA ALA A 35 -9.62 1.89 -7.29
C ALA A 35 -8.84 3.18 -6.99
N SER A 36 -8.49 3.42 -5.72
CA SER A 36 -7.76 4.61 -5.29
C SER A 36 -7.00 4.39 -3.98
N ILE A 37 -5.93 5.14 -3.80
CA ILE A 37 -5.19 5.28 -2.54
C ILE A 37 -5.18 6.77 -2.21
N THR A 38 -5.79 7.16 -1.09
CA THR A 38 -5.90 8.56 -0.66
C THR A 38 -5.38 8.72 0.75
N GLN A 39 -4.59 9.76 1.00
CA GLN A 39 -4.19 10.12 2.35
C GLN A 39 -5.19 11.12 2.94
N GLU A 40 -5.72 10.80 4.12
CA GLU A 40 -6.63 11.64 4.89
C GLU A 40 -6.02 11.89 6.26
N ALA A 41 -5.40 13.06 6.43
CA ALA A 41 -4.62 13.42 7.62
C ALA A 41 -3.58 12.33 7.97
N ASN A 42 -3.79 11.62 9.09
CA ASN A 42 -2.88 10.57 9.59
C ASN A 42 -3.32 9.16 9.19
N ARG A 43 -4.19 9.03 8.18
CA ARG A 43 -4.70 7.75 7.69
C ARG A 43 -4.52 7.67 6.19
N VAL A 44 -4.38 6.44 5.70
CA VAL A 44 -4.43 6.15 4.28
C VAL A 44 -5.62 5.26 4.01
N LEU A 45 -6.43 5.62 3.03
CA LEU A 45 -7.59 4.87 2.58
C LEU A 45 -7.28 4.21 1.24
N ILE A 46 -7.31 2.88 1.22
CA ILE A 46 -7.19 2.06 0.01
C ILE A 46 -8.59 1.60 -0.36
N SER A 47 -9.17 2.18 -1.39
CA SER A 47 -10.52 1.83 -1.88
C SER A 47 -10.43 0.83 -3.02
N PHE A 48 -11.29 -0.18 -3.02
CA PHE A 48 -11.29 -1.27 -3.99
C PHE A 48 -12.43 -1.10 -5.00
N ARG A 49 -12.23 -1.63 -6.21
CA ARG A 49 -13.30 -1.74 -7.22
C ARG A 49 -14.30 -2.82 -6.79
N GLU A 50 -15.52 -2.74 -7.30
CA GLU A 50 -16.49 -3.83 -7.19
C GLU A 50 -15.92 -5.12 -7.82
N GLY A 51 -16.28 -6.28 -7.26
CA GLY A 51 -15.74 -7.57 -7.70
C GLY A 51 -14.27 -7.81 -7.33
N HIS A 52 -13.72 -7.06 -6.36
CA HIS A 52 -12.37 -7.33 -5.86
C HIS A 52 -12.24 -8.76 -5.30
N PRO A 53 -11.04 -9.36 -5.37
CA PRO A 53 -10.85 -10.75 -4.96
C PRO A 53 -10.70 -10.94 -3.43
N LEU A 54 -10.77 -9.86 -2.63
CA LEU A 54 -10.61 -9.95 -1.17
C LEU A 54 -11.79 -10.69 -0.51
N THR A 55 -11.47 -11.82 0.13
CA THR A 55 -12.39 -12.65 0.91
C THR A 55 -12.25 -12.38 2.41
N GLY A 56 -13.23 -12.76 3.21
CA GLY A 56 -13.16 -12.61 4.67
C GLY A 56 -11.95 -13.29 5.32
N GLU A 57 -11.48 -14.42 4.76
CA GLU A 57 -10.27 -15.11 5.22
C GLU A 57 -9.01 -14.25 5.00
N ILE A 58 -8.89 -13.64 3.83
CA ILE A 58 -7.77 -12.72 3.51
C ILE A 58 -7.78 -11.53 4.47
N LEU A 59 -8.97 -10.98 4.76
CA LEU A 59 -9.11 -9.87 5.71
C LEU A 59 -8.69 -10.26 7.13
N LEU A 60 -9.04 -11.47 7.57
CA LEU A 60 -8.61 -11.96 8.89
C LEU A 60 -7.09 -12.15 8.94
N ARG A 61 -6.51 -12.76 7.91
CA ARG A 61 -5.05 -12.99 7.82
C ARG A 61 -4.27 -11.68 7.80
N ILE A 62 -4.75 -10.67 7.06
CA ILE A 62 -4.07 -9.37 7.03
C ILE A 62 -4.23 -8.60 8.34
N ALA A 63 -5.39 -8.68 8.99
CA ALA A 63 -5.59 -8.11 10.32
C ALA A 63 -4.67 -8.76 11.37
N ALA A 64 -4.39 -10.06 11.25
CA ALA A 64 -3.45 -10.76 12.14
C ALA A 64 -2.00 -10.25 11.98
N VAL A 65 -1.60 -9.83 10.76
CA VAL A 65 -0.24 -9.32 10.48
C VAL A 65 -0.06 -7.89 10.97
N PHE A 66 -1.04 -7.01 10.74
CA PHE A 66 -0.88 -5.56 10.97
C PHE A 66 -1.64 -5.05 12.19
N GLY A 67 -2.49 -5.87 12.80
CA GLY A 67 -3.23 -5.57 14.03
C GLY A 67 -4.05 -4.29 13.94
N ASN A 68 -3.96 -3.46 14.97
CA ASN A 68 -4.69 -2.20 15.11
C ASN A 68 -4.27 -1.11 14.11
N LYS A 69 -3.26 -1.34 13.28
CA LYS A 69 -2.86 -0.41 12.22
C LYS A 69 -3.74 -0.52 10.97
N ILE A 70 -4.61 -1.53 10.90
CA ILE A 70 -5.54 -1.73 9.78
C ILE A 70 -6.97 -1.85 10.31
N SER A 71 -7.89 -1.23 9.59
CA SER A 71 -9.33 -1.45 9.75
C SER A 71 -10.01 -1.55 8.38
N PHE A 72 -11.19 -2.14 8.35
CA PHE A 72 -11.98 -2.36 7.13
C PHE A 72 -13.26 -1.54 7.20
N GLU A 73 -13.62 -0.88 6.10
CA GLU A 73 -14.88 -0.15 5.98
C GLU A 73 -15.58 -0.58 4.68
N ASN A 74 -16.88 -0.86 4.77
CA ASN A 74 -17.71 -1.27 3.63
C ASN A 74 -18.91 -0.33 3.44
N ASN A 75 -18.66 0.98 3.44
CA ASN A 75 -19.69 1.99 3.25
C ASN A 75 -19.68 2.44 1.77
N LYS A 76 -20.63 1.93 0.98
CA LYS A 76 -20.74 2.09 -0.50
C LYS A 76 -19.63 1.42 -1.31
N LYS A 77 -18.36 1.57 -0.93
CA LYS A 77 -17.21 0.87 -1.51
C LYS A 77 -16.38 0.23 -0.42
N PHE A 78 -15.87 -0.97 -0.68
CA PHE A 78 -14.96 -1.64 0.23
C PHE A 78 -13.63 -0.89 0.28
N SER A 79 -13.13 -0.67 1.49
CA SER A 79 -11.85 0.01 1.70
C SER A 79 -11.10 -0.55 2.90
N ILE A 80 -9.78 -0.51 2.78
CA ILE A 80 -8.83 -0.81 3.86
C ILE A 80 -8.25 0.52 4.32
N LYS A 81 -8.37 0.79 5.60
CA LYS A 81 -7.87 2.00 6.24
C LYS A 81 -6.62 1.67 7.03
N LEU A 82 -5.55 2.41 6.75
CA LEU A 82 -4.26 2.30 7.41
C LEU A 82 -4.11 3.45 8.40
N CYS A 83 -3.78 3.15 9.64
CA CYS A 83 -3.43 4.15 10.64
C CYS A 83 -1.92 4.47 10.54
N CYS A 84 -1.60 5.69 10.12
CA CYS A 84 -0.23 6.14 9.85
C CYS A 84 0.20 7.26 10.81
N ASN A 85 -0.32 7.26 12.04
CA ASN A 85 0.05 8.24 13.06
C ASN A 85 1.57 8.25 13.27
N ASN A 86 2.16 9.44 13.28
CA ASN A 86 3.58 9.67 13.51
C ASN A 86 4.52 9.01 12.48
N MET A 87 4.04 8.67 11.28
CA MET A 87 4.88 8.21 10.17
C MET A 87 5.32 9.40 9.31
N SER A 88 6.60 9.43 8.95
CA SER A 88 7.09 10.26 7.86
C SER A 88 6.51 9.82 6.50
N PRO A 89 6.58 10.65 5.45
CA PRO A 89 6.11 10.27 4.12
C PRO A 89 6.75 8.98 3.58
N GLY A 90 8.05 8.79 3.78
CA GLY A 90 8.76 7.57 3.39
C GLY A 90 8.26 6.33 4.12
N GLU A 91 8.09 6.42 5.45
CA GLU A 91 7.52 5.32 6.26
C GLU A 91 6.08 4.97 5.84
N MET A 92 5.29 5.99 5.47
CA MET A 92 3.94 5.78 4.97
C MET A 92 3.93 5.03 3.64
N LEU A 93 4.81 5.41 2.70
CA LEU A 93 4.95 4.71 1.41
C LEU A 93 5.41 3.27 1.61
N GLU A 94 6.38 3.03 2.50
CA GLU A 94 6.80 1.68 2.86
C GLU A 94 5.66 0.86 3.46
N PHE A 95 4.85 1.47 4.33
CA PHE A 95 3.75 0.78 4.97
C PHE A 95 2.66 0.39 3.96
N ILE A 96 2.29 1.31 3.07
CA ILE A 96 1.38 1.02 1.95
C ILE A 96 1.93 -0.14 1.11
N ASN A 97 3.21 -0.10 0.76
CA ASN A 97 3.85 -1.13 -0.05
C ASN A 97 3.82 -2.51 0.64
N LYS A 98 4.14 -2.57 1.94
CA LYS A 98 4.08 -3.80 2.75
C LYS A 98 2.67 -4.38 2.78
N VAL A 99 1.64 -3.54 2.96
CA VAL A 99 0.24 -3.98 2.97
C VAL A 99 -0.17 -4.54 1.59
N LEU A 100 0.14 -3.85 0.50
CA LEU A 100 -0.19 -4.30 -0.85
C LEU A 100 0.53 -5.61 -1.22
N HIS A 101 1.80 -5.74 -0.85
CA HIS A 101 2.53 -7.00 -1.03
C HIS A 101 1.88 -8.15 -0.26
N GLN A 102 1.53 -7.93 1.01
CA GLN A 102 0.88 -8.96 1.81
C GLN A 102 -0.48 -9.36 1.24
N LEU A 103 -1.26 -8.41 0.71
CA LEU A 103 -2.52 -8.72 0.03
C LEU A 103 -2.28 -9.62 -1.18
N ILE A 104 -1.28 -9.33 -2.01
CA ILE A 104 -0.94 -10.13 -3.20
C ILE A 104 -0.53 -11.55 -2.81
N THR A 105 0.23 -11.72 -1.72
CA THR A 105 0.65 -13.05 -1.25
C THR A 105 -0.50 -13.89 -0.69
N LEU A 106 -1.59 -13.25 -0.25
CA LEU A 106 -2.76 -13.91 0.31
C LEU A 106 -3.86 -14.20 -0.72
N LEU A 107 -3.73 -13.67 -1.93
CA LEU A 107 -4.63 -13.89 -3.07
C LEU A 107 -4.22 -15.12 -3.88
#